data_AF-A0A920TV01-F1
#
_entry.id   AF-A0A920TV01-F1
#
_cell.length_a   1.000
_cell.length_b   1.000
_cell.length_c   1.000
_cell.angle_alpha   90.00
_cell.angle_beta   90.00
_cell.angle_gamma   90.00
#
_symmetry.space_group_name_H-M   'P 1'
#
loop_
_entity.id
_entity.type
_entity.pdbx_description
1 polymer ?
#
loop_
_entity_poly.entity_id
_entity_poly.type
_entity_poly.pdbx_seq_one_letter_code
_entity_poly.pdbx_strand_id
1 'polypeptide(L)' 'MGGKNAVIVLADADMDKALASIVQGAFGSTGQRCTATSRAIVETSVYDQVVDQLALKTSQLKSETGG' A
#
# COMPACT_ATOMS: atom_id res chain seq x y z
N MET A 1 -5.42 17.46 12.72
CA MET A 1 -4.00 17.03 12.74
C MET A 1 -3.92 15.71 11.98
N GLY A 2 -3.25 15.66 10.84
CA GLY A 2 -3.19 14.46 9.98
C GLY A 2 -2.02 13.54 10.35
N GLY A 3 -2.24 12.21 10.33
CA GLY A 3 -1.20 11.22 10.63
C GLY A 3 -0.45 10.77 9.38
N LYS A 4 0.86 10.50 9.51
CA LYS A 4 1.71 9.90 8.46
C LYS A 4 1.89 8.40 8.74
N ASN A 5 0.80 7.64 8.54
CA ASN A 5 0.74 6.25 8.94
C ASN A 5 1.69 5.37 8.10
N ALA A 6 2.26 4.36 8.75
CA ALA A 6 3.19 3.42 8.15
C ALA A 6 2.66 1.99 8.28
N VAL A 7 3.00 1.14 7.31
CA VAL A 7 2.89 -0.31 7.40
C VAL A 7 4.28 -0.93 7.54
N ILE A 8 4.38 -2.08 8.20
CA ILE A 8 5.61 -2.90 8.24
C ILE A 8 5.29 -4.25 7.59
N VAL A 9 6.12 -4.69 6.66
CA VAL A 9 6.02 -5.99 5.97
C VAL A 9 7.26 -6.81 6.30
N LEU A 10 7.04 -7.96 6.95
CA LEU A 10 8.08 -8.94 7.27
C LEU A 10 8.08 -10.08 6.25
N ALA A 11 9.18 -10.82 6.18
CA ALA A 11 9.34 -11.90 5.21
C ALA A 11 8.33 -13.05 5.36
N ASP A 12 7.79 -13.25 6.56
CA ASP A 12 6.79 -14.27 6.88
C ASP A 12 5.34 -13.76 6.72
N ALA A 13 5.15 -12.51 6.31
CA ALA A 13 3.83 -11.96 6.07
C ALA A 13 3.14 -12.64 4.88
N ASP A 14 1.82 -12.78 4.99
CA ASP A 14 0.98 -13.14 3.84
C ASP A 14 1.05 -12.00 2.80
N MET A 15 1.79 -12.25 1.72
CA MET A 15 2.15 -11.20 0.77
C MET A 15 0.93 -10.64 0.03
N ASP A 16 -0.03 -11.48 -0.35
CA ASP A 16 -1.23 -11.04 -1.03
C ASP A 16 -2.07 -10.12 -0.14
N LYS A 17 -2.24 -10.50 1.13
CA LYS A 17 -2.94 -9.66 2.12
C LYS A 17 -2.20 -8.37 2.42
N ALA A 18 -0.87 -8.43 2.56
CA ALA A 18 -0.04 -7.27 2.84
C ALA A 18 -0.17 -6.24 1.70
N LEU A 19 0.01 -6.67 0.45
CA LEU A 19 -0.10 -5.81 -0.73
C LEU A 19 -1.50 -5.22 -0.90
N ALA A 20 -2.55 -6.03 -0.73
CA ALA A 20 -3.93 -5.54 -0.80
C ALA A 20 -4.21 -4.46 0.27
N SER A 21 -3.73 -4.68 1.50
CA SER A 21 -3.88 -3.73 2.60
C SER A 21 -3.13 -2.42 2.34
N ILE A 22 -1.92 -2.50 1.77
CA ILE A 22 -1.14 -1.32 1.40
C ILE A 22 -1.85 -0.52 0.33
N VAL A 23 -2.30 -1.18 -0.75
CA VAL A 23 -2.99 -0.50 -1.86
C VAL A 23 -4.27 0.18 -1.36
N GLN A 24 -5.09 -0.53 -0.59
CA GLN A 24 -6.31 0.03 -0.03
C GLN A 24 -6.03 1.16 0.97
N GLY A 25 -5.04 0.99 1.84
CA GLY A 25 -4.68 1.96 2.85
C GLY A 25 -4.07 3.23 2.28
N ALA A 26 -3.32 3.13 1.18
CA ALA A 26 -2.64 4.26 0.55
C ALA A 26 -3.51 4.99 -0.49
N PHE A 27 -4.26 4.25 -1.31
CA PHE A 27 -4.99 4.81 -2.45
C PHE A 27 -6.51 4.79 -2.27
N GLY A 28 -7.04 4.07 -1.28
CA GLY A 28 -8.47 4.09 -0.96
C GLY A 28 -8.96 5.51 -0.62
N SER A 29 -10.14 5.88 -1.12
CA SER A 29 -10.64 7.27 -1.07
C SER A 29 -9.62 8.28 -1.60
N THR A 30 -8.85 7.89 -2.63
CA THR A 30 -7.80 8.72 -3.26
C THR A 30 -6.72 9.16 -2.25
N GLY A 31 -6.50 8.39 -1.18
CA GLY A 31 -5.55 8.73 -0.12
C GLY A 31 -5.97 9.91 0.77
N GLN A 32 -7.19 10.41 0.64
CA GLN A 32 -7.72 11.55 1.40
C GLN A 32 -8.31 11.13 2.75
N ARG A 33 -7.62 10.24 3.45
CA ARG A 33 -7.98 9.81 4.82
C ARG A 33 -6.87 10.22 5.78
N CYS A 34 -7.21 10.68 6.98
CA CYS A 34 -6.23 10.96 8.04
C CYS A 34 -5.45 9.71 8.47
N THR A 35 -6.02 8.53 8.21
CA THR A 35 -5.45 7.21 8.43
C THR A 35 -4.77 6.62 7.19
N ALA A 36 -4.64 7.38 6.10
CA ALA A 36 -4.02 6.89 4.88
C ALA A 36 -2.59 6.41 5.15
N THR A 37 -2.26 5.24 4.59
CA THR A 37 -0.91 4.69 4.62
C THR A 37 -0.05 5.47 3.65
N SER A 38 1.09 5.93 4.12
CA SER A 38 1.91 6.86 3.34
C SER A 38 3.39 6.48 3.34
N ARG A 39 3.73 5.40 4.05
CA ARG A 39 5.05 4.78 4.13
C ARG A 39 4.85 3.27 4.25
N ALA A 40 5.66 2.50 3.54
CA ALA A 40 5.79 1.06 3.74
C ALA A 40 7.24 0.77 4.13
N ILE A 41 7.44 0.11 5.26
CA ILE A 41 8.74 -0.35 5.73
C ILE A 41 8.77 -1.86 5.47
N VAL A 42 9.72 -2.32 4.66
CA VAL A 42 9.72 -3.69 4.15
C VAL A 42 11.04 -4.34 4.52
N GLU A 43 10.97 -5.58 5.00
CA GLU A 43 12.15 -6.39 5.24
C GLU A 43 12.93 -6.62 3.94
N THR A 44 14.26 -6.47 4.01
CA THR A 44 15.13 -6.46 2.84
C THR A 44 14.98 -7.71 1.96
N SER A 45 14.75 -8.88 2.55
CA SER A 45 14.60 -10.17 1.85
C SER A 45 13.42 -10.21 0.89
N VAL A 46 12.38 -9.40 1.11
CA VAL A 46 11.15 -9.34 0.29
C VAL A 46 10.93 -7.97 -0.36
N TYR A 47 11.89 -7.06 -0.25
CA TYR A 47 11.76 -5.67 -0.71
C TYR A 47 11.42 -5.57 -2.20
N ASP A 48 12.22 -6.20 -3.06
CA ASP A 48 12.04 -6.12 -4.52
C ASP A 48 10.69 -6.70 -4.94
N GLN A 49 10.32 -7.85 -4.38
CA GLN A 49 9.01 -8.48 -4.61
C GLN A 49 7.86 -7.54 -4.24
N VAL A 50 7.94 -6.88 -3.08
CA VAL A 50 6.91 -5.95 -2.62
C VAL A 50 6.82 -4.74 -3.55
N VAL A 51 7.96 -4.15 -3.92
CA VAL A 51 8.01 -2.97 -4.81
C VAL A 51 7.41 -3.30 -6.18
N ASP A 52 7.84 -4.39 -6.81
CA ASP A 52 7.38 -4.78 -8.13
C ASP A 52 5.88 -5.07 -8.16
N GLN A 53 5.38 -5.83 -7.16
CA GLN A 53 3.97 -6.15 -7.10
C GLN A 53 3.10 -4.95 -6.71
N LEU A 54 3.58 -4.04 -5.85
CA LEU A 54 2.89 -2.78 -5.57
C LEU A 54 2.80 -1.93 -6.82
N ALA A 55 3.89 -1.76 -7.58
CA ALA A 55 3.90 -1.00 -8.82
C ALA A 55 2.90 -1.58 -9.84
N LEU A 56 2.90 -2.90 -10.01
CA LEU A 56 1.96 -3.58 -10.90
C LEU A 56 0.50 -3.35 -10.46
N LYS A 57 0.15 -3.63 -9.20
CA LYS A 57 -1.22 -3.49 -8.68
C LYS A 57 -1.69 -2.04 -8.75
N THR A 58 -0.84 -1.08 -8.43
CA THR A 58 -1.18 0.35 -8.48
C THR A 58 -1.36 0.86 -9.90
N SER A 59 -0.59 0.37 -10.87
CA SER A 59 -0.78 0.72 -12.29
C SER A 59 -2.13 0.28 -12.87
N GLN A 60 -2.77 -0.72 -12.25
CA GLN A 60 -4.07 -1.25 -12.65
C GLN A 60 -5.24 -0.53 -11.96
N LEU A 61 -4.97 0.35 -11.00
CA LEU A 61 -6.01 1.15 -10.36
C LEU A 61 -6.61 2.10 -11.39
N LYS A 62 -7.93 2.07 -11.49
CA LYS A 62 -8.68 3.11 -12.21
C LYS A 62 -9.03 4.17 -11.20
N SER A 63 -8.62 5.41 -11.46
CA SER A 63 -9.14 6.56 -10.74
C SER A 63 -10.66 6.54 -10.90
N GLU A 64 -11.39 6.45 -9.80
CA GLU A 64 -12.85 6.62 -9.83
C GLU A 64 -13.13 8.04 -10.37
N THR A 65 -13.46 8.17 -11.66
CA THR A 65 -14.15 9.36 -12.15
C THR A 65 -15.50 9.38 -11.46
N GLY A 66 -15.73 10.40 -10.65
CA GLY A 66 -16.81 10.48 -9.67
C GLY A 66 -18.21 10.13 -10.19
N GLY A 67 -19.02 9.61 -9.27
CA GLY A 67 -20.47 9.81 -9.26
C GLY A 67 -20.81 11.08 -8.51
#